data_AF-A0A6N9V8D2-F1
#
_entry.id   AF-A0A6N9V8D2-F1
#
_cell.length_a   1.000
_cell.length_b   1.000
_cell.length_c   1.000
_cell.angle_alpha   90.00
_cell.angle_beta   90.00
_cell.angle_gamma   90.00
#
_symmetry.space_group_name_H-M   'P 1'
#
loop_
_entity.id
_entity.type
_entity.pdbx_description
1 polymer ?
#
loop_
_entity_poly.entity_id
_entity_poly.type
_entity_poly.pdbx_seq_one_letter_code
_entity_poly.pdbx_strand_id
1 'polypeptide(L)' 'MQERARATRRSLLEAAALLFAEQGYAGTSVNDISARSGRTSGAVYFHYASKEGLALAVVKDRFATWPGL' A
#
# COMPACT_ATOMS: atom_id res chain seq x y z
N MET A 1 18.05 9.52 -4.69
CA MET A 1 17.47 8.15 -4.62
C MET A 1 16.42 8.01 -3.52
N GLN A 2 16.67 8.47 -2.29
CA GLN A 2 15.74 8.29 -1.16
C GLN A 2 14.35 8.93 -1.36
N GLU A 3 14.27 10.11 -1.98
CA GLU A 3 13.01 10.82 -2.23
C GLU A 3 12.04 10.01 -3.11
N ARG A 4 12.55 9.47 -4.23
CA ARG A 4 11.77 8.67 -5.18
C ARG A 4 11.27 7.38 -4.53
N ALA A 5 12.12 6.71 -3.75
CA ALA A 5 11.74 5.49 -3.03
C ALA A 5 10.63 5.77 -1.99
N ARG A 6 10.69 6.91 -1.28
CA ARG A 6 9.63 7.33 -0.36
C ARG A 6 8.32 7.66 -1.08
N ALA A 7 8.40 8.35 -2.21
CA ALA A 7 7.22 8.68 -3.03
C ALA A 7 6.54 7.41 -3.57
N THR A 8 7.32 6.45 -4.09
CA THR A 8 6.79 5.14 -4.53
C THR A 8 6.14 4.40 -3.37
N ARG A 9 6.81 4.31 -2.22
CA ARG A 9 6.26 3.65 -1.03
C ARG A 9 4.90 4.22 -0.63
N ARG A 10 4.77 5.56 -0.59
CA ARG A 10 3.50 6.23 -0.25
C ARG A 10 2.40 5.96 -1.28
N SER A 11 2.71 6.03 -2.57
CA SER A 11 1.75 5.74 -3.64
C SER A 11 1.22 4.30 -3.57
N LEU A 12 2.08 3.32 -3.26
CA LEU A 12 1.67 1.93 -3.05
C LEU A 12 0.75 1.78 -1.84
N LEU A 13 1.08 2.47 -0.74
CA LEU A 13 0.32 2.45 0.51
C LEU A 13 -1.09 3.06 0.35
N GLU A 14 -1.19 4.17 -0.37
CA GLU A 14 -2.47 4.83 -0.70
C GLU A 14 -3.33 3.96 -1.60
N ALA A 15 -2.75 3.40 -2.68
CA ALA A 15 -3.47 2.52 -3.59
C ALA A 15 -4.02 1.28 -2.87
N ALA A 16 -3.20 0.65 -2.01
CA ALA A 16 -3.62 -0.49 -1.22
C ALA A 16 -4.74 -0.14 -0.23
N ALA A 17 -4.62 0.99 0.48
CA ALA A 17 -5.63 1.44 1.43
C ALA A 17 -7.00 1.65 0.75
N LEU A 18 -7.01 2.28 -0.42
CA LEU A 18 -8.24 2.51 -1.19
C LEU A 18 -8.87 1.20 -1.67
N LEU A 19 -8.08 0.30 -2.25
CA LEU A 19 -8.59 -1.00 -2.73
C LEU A 19 -9.11 -1.87 -1.58
N PHE A 20 -8.42 -1.90 -0.44
CA PHE A 20 -8.90 -2.61 0.73
C PHE A 20 -10.22 -2.05 1.27
N ALA A 21 -10.42 -0.73 1.18
CA ALA A 21 -11.68 -0.09 1.57
C ALA A 21 -12.82 -0.37 0.57
N GLU A 22 -12.53 -0.44 -0.73
CA GLU A 22 -13.54 -0.60 -1.79
C GLU A 22 -14.01 -2.05 -1.96
N GLN A 23 -13.10 -3.02 -1.93
CA GLN A 23 -13.39 -4.43 -2.27
C GLN A 23 -12.87 -5.43 -1.22
N GLY A 24 -12.39 -4.94 -0.08
CA GLY A 24 -11.88 -5.75 1.02
C GLY A 24 -10.47 -6.30 0.78
N TYR A 25 -9.88 -6.84 1.85
CA TYR A 25 -8.56 -7.46 1.79
C TYR A 25 -8.53 -8.66 0.84
N ALA A 26 -9.48 -9.59 0.97
CA ALA A 26 -9.50 -10.82 0.17
C ALA A 26 -9.67 -10.54 -1.33
N GLY A 27 -10.49 -9.56 -1.71
CA GLY A 27 -10.76 -9.17 -3.09
C GLY A 27 -9.64 -8.38 -3.79
N THR A 28 -8.63 -7.90 -3.05
CA THR A 28 -7.55 -7.08 -3.61
C THR A 28 -6.31 -7.90 -3.92
N SER A 29 -5.81 -7.94 -5.15
CA SER A 29 -4.52 -8.57 -5.49
C SER A 29 -3.35 -7.57 -5.52
N VAL A 30 -2.11 -8.07 -5.51
CA VAL A 30 -0.92 -7.23 -5.73
C VAL A 30 -0.93 -6.58 -7.12
N ASN A 31 -1.52 -7.24 -8.10
CA ASN A 31 -1.65 -6.70 -9.46
C ASN A 31 -2.64 -5.52 -9.49
N ASP A 32 -3.73 -5.59 -8.74
CA ASP A 32 -4.68 -4.46 -8.64
C ASP A 32 -4.00 -3.23 -8.01
N ILE A 33 -3.20 -3.46 -6.97
CA ILE A 33 -2.41 -2.40 -6.30
C ILE A 33 -1.38 -1.81 -7.26
N SER A 34 -0.66 -2.65 -8.01
CA SER A 34 0.29 -2.23 -9.04
C SER A 34 -0.40 -1.37 -10.10
N ALA A 35 -1.52 -1.84 -10.64
CA ALA A 35 -2.30 -1.12 -11.66
C ALA A 35 -2.78 0.23 -11.14
N ARG A 36 -3.38 0.28 -9.95
CA ARG A 36 -3.90 1.52 -9.35
C ARG A 36 -2.80 2.53 -8.99
N SER A 37 -1.67 2.06 -8.48
CA SER A 37 -0.55 2.93 -8.10
C SER A 37 0.27 3.45 -9.30
N GLY A 38 0.03 2.92 -10.52
CA GLY A 38 0.87 3.20 -11.68
C GLY A 38 2.30 2.70 -11.51
N ARG A 39 2.52 1.69 -10.67
CA ARG A 39 3.82 1.05 -10.40
C ARG A 39 3.80 -0.38 -10.88
N THR A 40 4.96 -1.04 -10.83
CA THR A 40 5.09 -2.46 -11.18
C THR A 40 4.89 -3.35 -9.95
N SER A 41 4.46 -4.60 -10.13
CA SER A 41 4.39 -5.58 -9.04
C SER A 41 5.76 -5.77 -8.37
N GLY A 42 6.85 -5.69 -9.14
CA GLY A 42 8.22 -5.72 -8.60
C GLY A 42 8.51 -4.55 -7.64
N ALA A 43 7.99 -3.35 -7.92
CA ALA A 43 8.10 -2.22 -6.99
C ALA A 43 7.28 -2.46 -5.70
N VAL A 44 6.14 -3.16 -5.78
CA VAL A 44 5.38 -3.58 -4.60
C VAL A 44 6.24 -4.49 -3.73
N TYR A 45 6.76 -5.58 -4.30
CA TYR A 45 7.58 -6.55 -3.57
C TYR A 45 8.91 -5.97 -3.05
N PHE A 46 9.47 -4.98 -3.74
CA PHE A 46 10.66 -4.26 -3.27
C PHE A 46 10.39 -3.46 -1.98
N HIS A 47 9.20 -2.88 -1.84
CA HIS A 47 8.84 -2.06 -0.67
C HIS A 47 8.12 -2.84 0.44
N TYR A 48 7.41 -3.91 0.08
CA TYR A 48 6.60 -4.72 0.98
C TYR A 48 6.74 -6.19 0.62
N ALA A 49 7.24 -7.01 1.56
CA ALA A 49 7.55 -8.41 1.31
C ALA A 49 6.33 -9.28 0.94
N SER A 50 5.12 -8.84 1.32
CA SER A 50 3.87 -9.53 0.98
C SER A 50 2.67 -8.58 0.99
N LYS A 51 1.52 -9.08 0.52
CA LYS A 51 0.23 -8.37 0.60
C LYS A 51 -0.18 -8.14 2.06
N GLU A 52 0.07 -9.10 2.95
CA GLU A 52 -0.11 -8.97 4.40
C GLU A 52 0.79 -7.88 4.96
N GLY A 53 2.06 -7.84 4.54
CA GLY A 53 3.01 -6.81 4.97
C GLY A 53 2.58 -5.40 4.55
N LEU A 54 2.02 -5.26 3.35
CA LEU A 54 1.44 -4.01 2.88
C LEU A 54 0.16 -3.64 3.64
N ALA A 55 -0.74 -4.60 3.90
CA ALA A 55 -1.93 -4.36 4.70
C ALA A 55 -1.60 -3.93 6.13
N LEU A 56 -0.63 -4.57 6.78
CA LEU A 56 -0.15 -4.15 8.10
C LEU A 56 0.42 -2.72 8.07
N ALA A 57 1.14 -2.37 7.01
CA ALA A 57 1.64 -1.02 6.84
C ALA A 57 0.51 0.00 6.67
N VAL A 58 -0.53 -0.33 5.90
CA VAL A 58 -1.74 0.52 5.77
C VAL A 58 -2.37 0.74 7.14
N VAL A 59 -2.60 -0.34 7.89
CA VAL A 59 -3.20 -0.27 9.23
C VAL A 59 -2.37 0.65 10.13
N LYS A 60 -1.05 0.42 10.23
CA LYS A 60 -0.14 1.25 11.04
C LYS A 60 -0.17 2.73 10.63
N ASP A 61 -0.17 3.02 9.33
CA ASP A 61 -0.23 4.38 8.81
C ASP A 61 -1.55 5.07 9.17
N ARG A 62 -2.68 4.39 8.98
CA ARG A 62 -4.00 5.00 9.28
C ARG A 62 -4.24 5.18 10.76
N PHE A 63 -3.80 4.24 11.59
CA PHE A 63 -3.83 4.42 13.04
C PHE A 63 -2.96 5.60 13.50
N ALA A 64 -1.78 5.80 12.91
CA ALA A 64 -0.92 6.94 13.24
C ALA A 64 -1.53 8.30 12.86
N THR A 65 -2.46 8.32 11.89
CA THR A 65 -3.17 9.55 11.47
C THR A 65 -4.43 9.86 12.28
N TRP A 66 -4.92 8.93 13.11
CA TRP A 66 -6.11 9.19 13.90
C TRP A 66 -5.76 10.17 15.03
N PRO A 67 -6.37 11.37 15.09
CA PRO A 67 -6.17 12.28 16.22
C PRO A 67 -6.68 11.59 17.50
N GLY A 68 -5.86 11.64 18.54
CA GLY A 68 -5.93 10.82 19.76
C GLY A 68 -7.32 10.35 20.18
N LEU A 69 -7.47 9.03 20.18
CA LEU A 69 -8.10 8.32 21.31
C LEU A 69 -7.11 8.28 22.47
#